data_AF-A0A926T5A5-F1
#
_entry.id   AF-A0A926T5A5-F1
#
_cell.length_a   1.000
_cell.length_b   1.000
_cell.length_c   1.000
_cell.angle_alpha   90.00
_cell.angle_beta   90.00
_cell.angle_gamma   90.00
#
_symmetry.space_group_name_H-M   'P 1'
#
loop_
_entity.id
_entity.type
_entity.pdbx_description
1 polymer ?
#
loop_
_entity_poly.entity_id
_entity_poly.type
_entity_poly.pdbx_seq_one_letter_code
_entity_poly.pdbx_strand_id
1 'polypeptide(L)'
;MLKISEAPTEPIIAQNSFSVSGTAHLGDAGKTVFLTVDRQFKIAGSAVTSAGTWQIEIAFLQPGNHHLEITLDADKVELAIRVIAEVLVGFYLGQQPDSEGRTIQEIWSWNYQKLENKHDYIQWLFPLQERSRYNRKAPILNDEIIQEFRTNTVLRIHLLKSLKVMLSFYGLECLNPDSENLEITRSEAYSERKQEWINLGNHNYLRLTRILTCLKLLGLENYAQALFECLEKIYKQEGKKIGSESFNYWRNAIR
;
A
#
# COMPACT_ATOMS: atom_id res chain seq x y z
N MET A 1 -16.09 21.87 -33.61
CA MET A 1 -14.67 21.61 -33.39
C MET A 1 -14.52 20.95 -32.04
N LEU A 2 -14.08 19.70 -32.06
CA LEU A 2 -13.81 18.90 -30.86
C LEU A 2 -12.70 19.54 -30.01
N LYS A 3 -12.91 19.62 -28.69
CA LYS A 3 -11.94 20.18 -27.72
C LYS A 3 -12.02 19.45 -26.39
N ILE A 4 -10.87 19.24 -25.75
CA ILE A 4 -10.78 18.82 -24.35
C ILE A 4 -10.99 20.06 -23.48
N SER A 5 -11.81 19.94 -22.45
CA SER A 5 -12.06 21.00 -21.46
C SER A 5 -11.53 20.64 -20.08
N GLU A 6 -11.59 19.34 -19.72
CA GLU A 6 -11.07 18.85 -18.45
C GLU A 6 -10.33 17.53 -18.68
N ALA A 7 -9.13 17.45 -18.12
CA ALA A 7 -8.31 16.24 -18.09
C ALA A 7 -7.39 16.29 -16.86
N PRO A 8 -6.90 15.15 -16.37
CA PRO A 8 -5.94 15.12 -15.28
C PRO A 8 -4.67 15.91 -15.63
N THR A 9 -4.26 16.80 -14.74
CA THR A 9 -2.99 17.54 -14.83
C THR A 9 -1.88 16.87 -14.02
N GLU A 10 -2.26 16.05 -13.04
CA GLU A 10 -1.35 15.27 -12.20
C GLU A 10 -1.35 13.80 -12.63
N PRO A 11 -0.31 13.02 -12.28
CA PRO A 11 -0.28 11.60 -12.57
C PRO A 11 -1.48 10.85 -11.98
N ILE A 12 -2.05 9.95 -12.77
CA ILE A 12 -3.16 9.09 -12.36
C ILE A 12 -2.61 7.84 -11.68
N ILE A 13 -3.25 7.40 -10.61
CA ILE A 13 -2.92 6.13 -9.97
C ILE A 13 -3.54 4.99 -10.79
N ALA A 14 -2.74 3.99 -11.15
CA ALA A 14 -3.22 2.80 -11.84
C ALA A 14 -4.40 2.17 -11.07
N GLN A 15 -5.34 1.58 -11.80
CA GLN A 15 -6.59 0.98 -11.34
C GLN A 15 -7.66 1.99 -10.88
N ASN A 16 -7.32 3.26 -10.64
CA ASN A 16 -8.32 4.29 -10.41
C ASN A 16 -8.93 4.76 -11.75
N SER A 17 -10.26 4.89 -11.78
CA SER A 17 -10.91 5.56 -12.90
C SER A 17 -10.71 7.07 -12.82
N PHE A 18 -10.64 7.69 -13.99
CA PHE A 18 -10.69 9.13 -14.15
C PHE A 18 -11.49 9.46 -15.39
N SER A 19 -11.88 10.74 -15.50
CA SER A 19 -12.61 11.21 -16.66
C SER A 19 -11.80 12.22 -17.47
N VAL A 20 -12.01 12.17 -18.79
CA VAL A 20 -11.64 13.24 -19.71
C VAL A 20 -12.94 13.77 -20.29
N SER A 21 -13.13 15.08 -20.24
CA SER A 21 -14.34 15.72 -20.73
C SER A 21 -14.02 16.90 -21.64
N GLY A 22 -15.00 17.28 -22.44
CA GLY A 22 -14.81 18.34 -23.40
C GLY A 22 -16.07 18.81 -24.09
N THR A 23 -15.86 19.59 -25.14
CA THR A 23 -16.91 20.17 -25.97
C THR A 23 -16.75 19.77 -27.42
N ALA A 24 -17.86 19.70 -28.15
CA ALA A 24 -17.98 19.51 -29.58
C ALA A 24 -18.98 20.51 -30.16
N HIS A 25 -19.20 20.50 -31.46
CA HIS A 25 -20.20 21.39 -32.07
C HIS A 25 -21.61 20.93 -31.69
N LEU A 26 -22.56 21.87 -31.50
CA LEU A 26 -23.95 21.52 -31.13
C LEU A 26 -24.63 20.61 -32.17
N GLY A 27 -24.25 20.76 -33.44
CA GLY A 27 -24.71 19.90 -34.53
C GLY A 27 -24.21 18.45 -34.47
N ASP A 28 -23.26 18.14 -33.58
CA ASP A 28 -22.78 16.78 -33.34
C ASP A 28 -23.57 16.04 -32.26
N ALA A 29 -24.63 16.66 -31.70
CA ALA A 29 -25.46 16.03 -30.68
C ALA A 29 -25.96 14.63 -31.12
N GLY A 30 -25.78 13.64 -30.25
CA GLY A 30 -26.10 12.24 -30.50
C GLY A 30 -24.99 11.42 -31.17
N LYS A 31 -23.92 12.06 -31.68
CA LYS A 31 -22.74 11.34 -32.20
C LYS A 31 -21.84 10.88 -31.07
N THR A 32 -21.22 9.72 -31.21
CA THR A 32 -20.33 9.11 -30.20
C THR A 32 -18.89 9.56 -30.39
N VAL A 33 -18.24 10.01 -29.29
CA VAL A 33 -16.79 10.20 -29.29
C VAL A 33 -16.08 8.87 -29.05
N PHE A 34 -14.91 8.68 -29.64
CA PHE A 34 -14.08 7.48 -29.43
C PHE A 34 -12.72 7.86 -28.87
N LEU A 35 -12.24 7.09 -27.88
CA LEU A 35 -10.90 7.18 -27.35
C LEU A 35 -10.04 6.05 -27.92
N THR A 36 -8.88 6.39 -28.47
CA THR A 36 -7.82 5.43 -28.81
C THR A 36 -6.65 5.62 -27.87
N VAL A 37 -6.24 4.56 -27.17
CA VAL A 37 -5.09 4.54 -26.26
C VAL A 37 -3.89 3.90 -26.96
N ASP A 38 -2.75 4.58 -26.94
CA ASP A 38 -1.46 4.16 -27.51
C ASP A 38 -1.55 3.65 -28.95
N ARG A 39 -2.50 4.19 -29.73
CA ARG A 39 -2.83 3.80 -31.11
C ARG A 39 -3.23 2.32 -31.27
N GLN A 40 -3.60 1.65 -30.19
CA GLN A 40 -3.90 0.22 -30.18
C GLN A 40 -5.33 -0.07 -29.72
N PHE A 41 -5.75 0.54 -28.60
CA PHE A 41 -7.01 0.19 -27.96
C PHE A 41 -8.04 1.28 -28.17
N LYS A 42 -9.05 1.01 -29.00
CA LYS A 42 -10.15 1.94 -29.26
C LYS A 42 -11.39 1.57 -28.46
N ILE A 43 -11.91 2.52 -27.69
CA ILE A 43 -13.13 2.37 -26.91
C ILE A 43 -14.14 3.48 -27.26
N ALA A 44 -15.42 3.16 -27.15
CA ALA A 44 -16.50 4.13 -27.31
C ALA A 44 -16.65 4.94 -26.01
N GLY A 45 -16.70 6.26 -26.16
CA GLY A 45 -17.06 7.20 -25.10
C GLY A 45 -18.56 7.47 -25.05
N SER A 46 -18.94 8.58 -24.41
CA SER A 46 -20.32 9.06 -24.45
C SER A 46 -20.72 9.65 -25.81
N ALA A 47 -22.03 9.73 -26.05
CA ALA A 47 -22.55 10.58 -27.11
C ALA A 47 -22.47 12.06 -26.72
N VAL A 48 -22.22 12.93 -27.70
CA VAL A 48 -22.27 14.38 -27.50
C VAL A 48 -23.69 14.78 -27.09
N THR A 49 -23.80 15.52 -26.00
CA THR A 49 -25.09 16.00 -25.49
C THR A 49 -25.68 17.10 -26.38
N SER A 50 -26.94 17.46 -26.15
CA SER A 50 -27.56 18.63 -26.81
C SER A 50 -26.87 19.96 -26.46
N ALA A 51 -26.12 20.01 -25.37
CA ALA A 51 -25.30 21.15 -24.97
C ALA A 51 -23.89 21.11 -25.61
N GLY A 52 -23.60 20.11 -26.45
CA GLY A 52 -22.30 19.96 -27.09
C GLY A 52 -21.21 19.43 -26.17
N THR A 53 -21.54 18.86 -25.01
CA THR A 53 -20.55 18.29 -24.08
C THR A 53 -20.39 16.79 -24.27
N TRP A 54 -19.22 16.27 -23.91
CA TRP A 54 -18.91 14.85 -23.91
C TRP A 54 -17.97 14.50 -22.77
N GLN A 55 -17.97 13.23 -22.37
CA GLN A 55 -17.09 12.67 -21.33
C GLN A 55 -16.73 11.22 -21.62
N ILE A 56 -15.52 10.82 -21.25
CA ILE A 56 -15.03 9.44 -21.30
C ILE A 56 -14.46 9.11 -19.92
N GLU A 57 -14.90 8.01 -19.31
CA GLU A 57 -14.32 7.46 -18.10
C GLU A 57 -13.42 6.26 -18.47
N ILE A 58 -12.21 6.24 -17.94
CA ILE A 58 -11.22 5.19 -18.21
C ILE A 58 -10.36 4.94 -16.97
N ALA A 59 -9.86 3.71 -16.82
CA ALA A 59 -8.84 3.32 -15.86
C ALA A 59 -7.72 2.56 -16.57
N PHE A 60 -6.49 2.71 -16.07
CA PHE A 60 -5.32 1.99 -16.58
C PHE A 60 -4.91 0.92 -15.58
N LEU A 61 -4.80 -0.33 -16.03
CA LEU A 61 -4.42 -1.42 -15.14
C LEU A 61 -2.94 -1.38 -14.75
N GLN A 62 -2.11 -0.79 -15.59
CA GLN A 62 -0.65 -0.77 -15.42
C GLN A 62 -0.13 0.67 -15.47
N PRO A 63 0.92 1.00 -14.70
CA PRO A 63 1.62 2.27 -14.81
C PRO A 63 2.30 2.43 -16.17
N GLY A 64 2.46 3.68 -16.60
CA GLY A 64 3.07 4.01 -17.89
C GLY A 64 2.80 5.44 -18.32
N ASN A 65 3.53 5.89 -19.34
CA ASN A 65 3.14 7.09 -20.08
C ASN A 65 2.26 6.64 -21.24
N HIS A 66 1.07 7.21 -21.34
CA HIS A 66 0.08 6.83 -22.34
C HIS A 66 -0.31 8.02 -23.20
N HIS A 67 -0.46 7.78 -24.49
CA HIS A 67 -1.00 8.74 -25.46
C HIS A 67 -2.47 8.42 -25.71
N LEU A 68 -3.32 9.42 -25.58
CA LEU A 68 -4.77 9.33 -25.77
C LEU A 68 -5.16 10.18 -26.96
N GLU A 69 -5.87 9.59 -27.90
CA GLU A 69 -6.47 10.28 -29.05
C GLU A 69 -8.00 10.19 -28.93
N ILE A 70 -8.68 11.32 -28.75
CA ILE A 70 -10.14 11.41 -28.81
C ILE A 70 -10.54 11.84 -30.22
N THR A 71 -11.48 11.11 -30.81
CA THR A 71 -11.97 11.32 -32.17
C THR A 71 -13.49 11.46 -32.21
N LEU A 72 -13.96 12.30 -33.13
CA LEU A 72 -15.37 12.48 -33.48
C LEU A 72 -15.44 12.71 -34.99
N ASP A 73 -15.94 11.74 -35.74
CA ASP A 73 -15.85 11.71 -37.21
C ASP A 73 -14.40 11.96 -37.69
N ALA A 74 -14.14 13.11 -38.33
CA ALA A 74 -12.81 13.51 -38.81
C ALA A 74 -12.06 14.42 -37.83
N ASP A 75 -12.73 14.96 -36.80
CA ASP A 75 -12.10 15.81 -35.78
C ASP A 75 -11.33 14.92 -34.79
N LYS A 76 -10.15 15.39 -34.38
CA LYS A 76 -9.34 14.73 -33.35
C LYS A 76 -8.64 15.69 -32.40
N VAL A 77 -8.45 15.24 -31.16
CA VAL A 77 -7.69 15.91 -30.12
C VAL A 77 -6.87 14.88 -29.34
N GLU A 78 -5.68 15.27 -28.90
CA GLU A 78 -4.72 14.35 -28.28
C GLU A 78 -4.24 14.90 -26.93
N LEU A 79 -3.94 14.00 -26.00
CA LEU A 79 -3.27 14.31 -24.74
C LEU A 79 -2.33 13.17 -24.33
N ALA A 80 -1.29 13.51 -23.57
CA ALA A 80 -0.44 12.53 -22.90
C ALA A 80 -0.78 12.53 -21.41
N ILE A 81 -0.89 11.34 -20.82
CA ILE A 81 -1.08 11.18 -19.38
C ILE A 81 0.03 10.29 -18.82
N ARG A 82 0.36 10.54 -17.56
CA ARG A 82 1.25 9.67 -16.78
C ARG A 82 0.41 8.88 -15.79
N VAL A 83 0.46 7.57 -15.90
CA VAL A 83 -0.12 6.65 -14.92
C VAL A 83 1.01 6.12 -14.05
N ILE A 84 0.86 6.24 -12.74
CA ILE A 84 1.83 5.77 -11.74
C ILE A 84 1.26 4.62 -10.93
N ALA A 85 2.14 3.79 -10.38
CA ALA A 85 1.73 2.84 -9.35
C ALA A 85 1.21 3.62 -8.13
N GLU A 86 0.32 2.99 -7.38
CA GLU A 86 -0.12 3.49 -6.08
C GLU A 86 1.11 3.67 -5.16
N VAL A 87 1.10 4.70 -4.33
CA VAL A 87 2.29 5.20 -3.61
C VAL A 87 2.87 4.14 -2.66
N LEU A 88 2.01 3.37 -1.99
CA LEU A 88 2.45 2.26 -1.13
C LEU A 88 3.13 1.16 -1.95
N VAL A 89 2.57 0.80 -3.12
CA VAL A 89 3.20 -0.17 -4.03
C VAL A 89 4.57 0.37 -4.50
N GLY A 90 4.63 1.63 -4.92
CA GLY A 90 5.89 2.29 -5.30
C GLY A 90 6.92 2.29 -4.18
N PHE A 91 6.49 2.56 -2.93
CA PHE A 91 7.34 2.51 -1.74
C PHE A 91 7.89 1.10 -1.49
N TYR A 92 7.04 0.08 -1.53
CA TYR A 92 7.50 -1.30 -1.35
C TYR A 92 8.40 -1.76 -2.48
N LEU A 93 8.19 -1.32 -3.72
CA LEU A 93 9.10 -1.64 -4.83
C LEU A 93 10.42 -0.84 -4.77
N GLY A 94 10.59 0.09 -3.82
CA GLY A 94 11.77 0.95 -3.71
C GLY A 94 11.83 2.04 -4.78
N GLN A 95 10.71 2.33 -5.44
CA GLN A 95 10.61 3.28 -6.54
C GLN A 95 10.14 4.66 -6.08
N GLN A 96 9.48 4.73 -4.92
CA GLN A 96 9.00 5.97 -4.33
C GLN A 96 9.39 6.06 -2.85
N PRO A 97 9.70 7.27 -2.34
CA PRO A 97 9.89 7.45 -0.91
C PRO A 97 8.53 7.50 -0.18
N ASP A 98 8.59 7.38 1.13
CA ASP A 98 7.47 7.75 1.99
C ASP A 98 7.26 9.27 2.05
N SER A 99 6.25 9.70 2.81
CA SER A 99 5.89 11.12 2.94
C SER A 99 6.98 12.02 3.54
N GLU A 100 8.03 11.44 4.13
CA GLU A 100 9.18 12.17 4.70
C GLU A 100 10.44 12.02 3.82
N GLY A 101 10.30 11.50 2.60
CA GLY A 101 11.40 11.38 1.64
C GLY A 101 12.29 10.14 1.83
N ARG A 102 11.88 9.18 2.68
CA ARG A 102 12.68 8.00 3.01
C ARG A 102 12.33 6.83 2.10
N THR A 103 13.31 6.10 1.59
CA THR A 103 13.06 4.85 0.87
C THR A 103 12.91 3.68 1.84
N ILE A 104 12.25 2.61 1.39
CA ILE A 104 12.12 1.39 2.19
C ILE A 104 13.49 0.79 2.54
N GLN A 105 14.46 0.86 1.62
CA GLN A 105 15.83 0.39 1.84
C GLN A 105 16.56 1.23 2.90
N GLU A 106 16.35 2.55 2.92
CA GLU A 106 16.91 3.40 3.96
C GLU A 106 16.38 2.95 5.33
N ILE A 107 15.07 2.76 5.46
CA ILE A 107 14.44 2.35 6.72
C ILE A 107 14.98 0.98 7.17
N TRP A 108 15.13 0.02 6.26
CA TRP A 108 15.73 -1.29 6.59
C TRP A 108 17.18 -1.22 7.04
N SER A 109 17.91 -0.16 6.69
CA SER A 109 19.30 0.06 7.10
C SER A 109 19.44 0.75 8.47
N TRP A 110 18.33 1.21 9.06
CA TRP A 110 18.36 1.92 10.33
C TRP A 110 18.82 1.03 11.49
N ASN A 111 19.59 1.62 12.38
CA ASN A 111 19.92 1.01 13.65
C ASN A 111 18.71 1.05 14.62
N TYR A 112 18.81 0.29 15.71
CA TYR A 112 17.73 0.17 16.69
C TYR A 112 17.33 1.51 17.33
N GLN A 113 18.30 2.40 17.56
CA GLN A 113 18.01 3.73 18.12
C GLN A 113 17.14 4.56 17.18
N LYS A 114 17.41 4.52 15.87
CA LYS A 114 16.63 5.27 14.88
C LYS A 114 15.24 4.66 14.68
N LEU A 115 15.11 3.33 14.72
CA LEU A 115 13.81 2.63 14.72
C LEU A 115 12.97 2.94 15.97
N GLU A 116 13.59 3.10 17.13
CA GLU A 116 12.85 3.47 18.35
C GLU A 116 12.40 4.94 18.30
N ASN A 117 13.29 5.85 17.91
CA ASN A 117 13.04 7.30 17.95
C ASN A 117 12.16 7.86 16.82
N LYS A 118 11.97 7.12 15.73
CA LYS A 118 11.05 7.50 14.64
C LYS A 118 9.80 6.66 14.74
N HIS A 119 8.62 7.27 14.67
CA HIS A 119 7.36 6.54 14.93
C HIS A 119 6.42 6.46 13.74
N ASP A 120 6.73 7.19 12.67
CA ASP A 120 5.88 7.40 11.50
C ASP A 120 6.17 6.44 10.33
N TYR A 121 7.34 5.78 10.35
CA TYR A 121 7.74 4.77 9.37
C TYR A 121 6.93 3.47 9.51
N ILE A 122 6.52 3.12 10.74
CA ILE A 122 5.89 1.82 11.02
C ILE A 122 4.54 1.71 10.29
N GLN A 123 3.87 2.84 10.03
CA GLN A 123 2.62 2.82 9.28
C GLN A 123 2.83 2.56 7.79
N TRP A 124 4.00 2.87 7.25
CA TRP A 124 4.41 2.56 5.89
C TRP A 124 4.91 1.12 5.74
N LEU A 125 5.68 0.60 6.71
CA LEU A 125 6.15 -0.80 6.68
C LEU A 125 5.07 -1.83 6.99
N PHE A 126 3.99 -1.42 7.66
CA PHE A 126 2.87 -2.30 8.02
C PHE A 126 1.55 -1.54 7.86
N PRO A 127 1.14 -1.19 6.63
CA PRO A 127 -0.11 -0.46 6.36
C PRO A 127 -1.35 -1.24 6.83
N LEU A 128 -2.43 -0.53 7.15
CA LEU A 128 -3.73 -1.12 7.54
C LEU A 128 -4.84 -0.48 6.71
N GLN A 129 -6.02 -1.10 6.66
CA GLN A 129 -7.21 -0.50 6.05
C GLN A 129 -7.68 0.73 6.83
N GLU A 130 -7.55 0.70 8.16
CA GLU A 130 -7.87 1.84 9.01
C GLU A 130 -6.81 2.93 8.95
N ARG A 131 -7.25 4.16 8.75
CA ARG A 131 -6.39 5.33 8.76
C ARG A 131 -5.70 5.49 10.12
N SER A 132 -4.40 5.72 10.09
CA SER A 132 -3.63 5.92 11.33
C SER A 132 -4.02 7.21 12.05
N ARG A 133 -4.25 7.10 13.36
CA ARG A 133 -4.45 8.24 14.26
C ARG A 133 -3.18 9.06 14.47
N TYR A 134 -2.01 8.44 14.29
CA TYR A 134 -0.69 9.03 14.58
C TYR A 134 0.02 9.57 13.33
N ASN A 135 -0.24 8.99 12.15
CA ASN A 135 0.34 9.44 10.88
C ASN A 135 -0.75 9.52 9.81
N ARG A 136 -1.36 10.70 9.65
CA ARG A 136 -2.44 10.94 8.67
C ARG A 136 -2.00 10.90 7.21
N LYS A 137 -0.68 10.98 6.95
CA LYS A 137 -0.06 10.91 5.62
C LYS A 137 0.30 9.48 5.22
N ALA A 138 0.27 8.52 6.15
CA ALA A 138 0.52 7.13 5.82
C ALA A 138 -0.62 6.58 4.93
N PRO A 139 -0.28 5.78 3.91
CA PRO A 139 -1.27 5.15 3.04
C PRO A 139 -2.12 4.15 3.83
N ILE A 140 -3.31 3.89 3.30
CA ILE A 140 -4.22 2.85 3.79
C ILE A 140 -4.32 1.73 2.77
N LEU A 141 -4.65 0.54 3.24
CA LEU A 141 -4.96 -0.59 2.37
C LEU A 141 -6.40 -0.48 1.85
N ASN A 142 -6.58 -0.61 0.54
CA ASN A 142 -7.84 -0.97 -0.09
C ASN A 142 -7.77 -2.42 -0.62
N ASP A 143 -8.87 -2.93 -1.13
CA ASP A 143 -8.97 -4.31 -1.58
C ASP A 143 -8.04 -4.59 -2.77
N GLU A 144 -7.85 -3.61 -3.66
CA GLU A 144 -6.94 -3.69 -4.79
C GLU A 144 -5.48 -3.85 -4.36
N ILE A 145 -5.00 -3.02 -3.42
CA ILE A 145 -3.63 -3.13 -2.88
C ILE A 145 -3.46 -4.46 -2.13
N ILE A 146 -4.46 -4.87 -1.33
CA ILE A 146 -4.40 -6.17 -0.63
C ILE A 146 -4.23 -7.30 -1.63
N GLN A 147 -5.01 -7.29 -2.71
CA GLN A 147 -4.92 -8.30 -3.75
C GLN A 147 -3.55 -8.26 -4.46
N GLU A 148 -3.02 -7.08 -4.76
CA GLU A 148 -1.70 -6.92 -5.36
C GLU A 148 -0.61 -7.51 -4.44
N PHE A 149 -0.62 -7.24 -3.14
CA PHE A 149 0.31 -7.88 -2.20
C PHE A 149 0.17 -9.41 -2.19
N ARG A 150 -1.06 -9.94 -2.24
CA ARG A 150 -1.30 -11.39 -2.20
C ARG A 150 -0.78 -12.10 -3.46
N THR A 151 -0.83 -11.47 -4.62
CA THR A 151 -0.42 -12.05 -5.90
C THR A 151 1.03 -11.72 -6.28
N ASN A 152 1.58 -10.62 -5.79
CA ASN A 152 2.92 -10.15 -6.15
C ASN A 152 3.99 -10.66 -5.17
N THR A 153 4.83 -11.57 -5.65
CA THR A 153 5.91 -12.18 -4.85
C THR A 153 6.94 -11.16 -4.36
N VAL A 154 7.24 -10.10 -5.13
CA VAL A 154 8.22 -9.08 -4.72
C VAL A 154 7.72 -8.28 -3.53
N LEU A 155 6.44 -7.87 -3.55
CA LEU A 155 5.82 -7.15 -2.44
C LEU A 155 5.83 -8.00 -1.16
N ARG A 156 5.52 -9.30 -1.26
CA ARG A 156 5.59 -10.23 -0.12
C ARG A 156 7.00 -10.39 0.42
N ILE A 157 8.01 -10.54 -0.44
CA ILE A 157 9.42 -10.61 -0.02
C ILE A 157 9.82 -9.34 0.75
N HIS A 158 9.40 -8.16 0.28
CA HIS A 158 9.70 -6.90 0.95
C HIS A 158 8.93 -6.69 2.26
N LEU A 159 7.69 -7.19 2.36
CA LEU A 159 6.95 -7.24 3.62
C LEU A 159 7.64 -8.17 4.63
N LEU A 160 8.10 -9.35 4.20
CA LEU A 160 8.88 -10.27 5.03
C LEU A 160 10.22 -9.68 5.45
N LYS A 161 10.89 -8.93 4.58
CA LYS A 161 12.11 -8.20 4.94
C LYS A 161 11.83 -7.16 6.01
N SER A 162 10.72 -6.42 5.90
CA SER A 162 10.27 -5.45 6.91
C SER A 162 9.96 -6.13 8.24
N LEU A 163 9.31 -7.30 8.21
CA LEU A 163 9.09 -8.13 9.39
C LEU A 163 10.43 -8.53 10.03
N LYS A 164 11.39 -9.02 9.25
CA LYS A 164 12.72 -9.42 9.75
C LYS A 164 13.45 -8.27 10.45
N VAL A 165 13.38 -7.05 9.91
CA VAL A 165 13.94 -5.85 10.56
C VAL A 165 13.30 -5.63 11.94
N MET A 166 11.97 -5.70 12.02
CA MET A 166 11.27 -5.52 13.29
C MET A 166 11.48 -6.67 14.27
N LEU A 167 11.57 -7.92 13.80
CA LEU A 167 11.92 -9.06 14.66
C LEU A 167 13.29 -8.83 15.30
N SER A 168 14.30 -8.47 14.51
CA SER A 168 15.64 -8.16 15.01
C SER A 168 15.62 -7.03 16.05
N PHE A 169 14.82 -5.98 15.81
CA PHE A 169 14.63 -4.88 16.75
C PHE A 169 14.11 -5.36 18.12
N TYR A 170 13.16 -6.30 18.13
CA TYR A 170 12.58 -6.90 19.34
C TYR A 170 13.46 -8.00 19.98
N GLY A 171 14.57 -8.38 19.34
CA GLY A 171 15.38 -9.54 19.75
C GLY A 171 14.71 -10.88 19.43
N LEU A 172 13.95 -10.91 18.35
CA LEU A 172 13.30 -12.11 17.82
C LEU A 172 13.93 -12.48 16.47
N GLU A 173 13.71 -13.71 16.04
CA GLU A 173 14.13 -14.17 14.73
C GLU A 173 13.12 -15.15 14.13
N CYS A 174 13.26 -15.35 12.82
CA CYS A 174 12.43 -16.27 12.04
C CYS A 174 13.32 -17.43 11.57
N LEU A 175 12.95 -18.64 11.95
CA LEU A 175 13.59 -19.89 11.55
C LEU A 175 12.75 -20.58 10.47
N ASN A 176 13.43 -21.27 9.57
CA ASN A 176 12.82 -22.02 8.45
C ASN A 176 11.79 -21.19 7.64
N PRO A 177 12.16 -19.99 7.15
CA PRO A 177 11.26 -19.19 6.33
C PRO A 177 10.77 -19.99 5.13
N ASP A 178 9.51 -19.75 4.75
CA ASP A 178 8.85 -20.38 3.59
C ASP A 178 8.69 -21.91 3.69
N SER A 179 8.85 -22.49 4.89
CA SER A 179 8.57 -23.91 5.17
C SER A 179 7.30 -24.10 6.01
N GLU A 180 6.77 -25.33 6.01
CA GLU A 180 5.67 -25.72 6.92
C GLU A 180 6.07 -25.63 8.41
N ASN A 181 7.37 -25.70 8.71
CA ASN A 181 7.94 -25.61 10.06
C ASN A 181 8.48 -24.20 10.37
N LEU A 182 7.90 -23.17 9.75
CA LEU A 182 8.16 -21.77 10.06
C LEU A 182 7.97 -21.52 11.56
N GLU A 183 8.99 -20.95 12.21
CA GLU A 183 8.90 -20.56 13.62
C GLU A 183 9.44 -19.15 13.83
N ILE A 184 8.75 -18.35 14.64
CA ILE A 184 9.28 -17.10 15.19
C ILE A 184 9.61 -17.34 16.66
N THR A 185 10.87 -17.09 17.02
CA THR A 185 11.40 -17.37 18.36
C THR A 185 12.30 -16.24 18.85
N ARG A 186 12.80 -16.36 20.08
CA ARG A 186 13.77 -15.43 20.68
C ARG A 186 15.13 -15.66 20.04
N SER A 187 15.76 -14.59 19.58
CA SER A 187 17.15 -14.66 19.13
C SER A 187 18.13 -14.59 20.30
N GLU A 188 19.42 -14.78 20.03
CA GLU A 188 20.48 -14.61 21.02
C GLU A 188 20.48 -13.22 21.67
N ALA A 189 20.07 -12.19 20.92
CA ALA A 189 19.99 -10.81 21.39
C ALA A 189 18.76 -10.52 22.27
N TYR A 190 17.83 -11.46 22.43
CA TYR A 190 16.56 -11.22 23.14
C TYR A 190 16.73 -10.67 24.55
N SER A 191 17.71 -11.19 25.32
CA SER A 191 17.95 -10.79 26.70
C SER A 191 18.26 -9.30 26.85
N GLU A 192 19.02 -8.75 25.90
CA GLU A 192 19.34 -7.33 25.78
C GLU A 192 18.14 -6.56 25.20
N ARG A 193 17.66 -6.98 24.02
CA ARG A 193 16.65 -6.23 23.26
C ARG A 193 15.31 -6.11 23.98
N LYS A 194 14.94 -7.09 24.81
CA LYS A 194 13.65 -7.05 25.53
C LYS A 194 13.53 -5.86 26.48
N GLN A 195 14.64 -5.29 26.96
CA GLN A 195 14.60 -4.15 27.88
C GLN A 195 14.02 -2.89 27.22
N GLU A 196 14.16 -2.78 25.90
CA GLU A 196 13.68 -1.63 25.12
C GLU A 196 12.15 -1.59 25.02
N TRP A 197 11.49 -2.75 25.03
CA TRP A 197 10.06 -2.84 24.71
C TRP A 197 9.20 -3.60 25.74
N ILE A 198 9.80 -4.35 26.67
CA ILE A 198 9.07 -5.02 27.76
C ILE A 198 9.10 -4.17 29.03
N ASN A 199 8.29 -3.12 29.04
CA ASN A 199 8.03 -2.25 30.19
C ASN A 199 6.58 -1.71 30.14
N LEU A 200 6.09 -1.22 31.28
CA LEU A 200 4.69 -0.80 31.42
C LEU A 200 4.36 0.32 30.42
N GLY A 201 3.29 0.11 29.64
CA GLY A 201 2.76 1.13 28.72
C GLY A 201 3.61 1.37 27.46
N ASN A 202 4.49 0.44 27.09
CA ASN A 202 5.35 0.61 25.94
C ASN A 202 4.55 0.70 24.62
N HIS A 203 4.84 1.72 23.81
CA HIS A 203 4.15 1.97 22.55
C HIS A 203 4.37 0.88 21.49
N ASN A 204 5.45 0.09 21.61
CA ASN A 204 5.73 -1.03 20.71
C ASN A 204 4.65 -2.12 20.76
N TYR A 205 3.83 -2.19 21.81
CA TYR A 205 2.71 -3.14 21.87
C TYR A 205 1.65 -2.87 20.79
N LEU A 206 1.40 -1.60 20.48
CA LEU A 206 0.51 -1.22 19.38
C LEU A 206 1.19 -1.43 18.02
N ARG A 207 2.52 -1.27 17.93
CA ARG A 207 3.27 -1.63 16.72
C ARG A 207 3.19 -3.12 16.41
N LEU A 208 3.32 -3.98 17.43
CA LEU A 208 3.15 -5.44 17.30
C LEU A 208 1.73 -5.81 16.85
N THR A 209 0.71 -5.17 17.42
CA THR A 209 -0.68 -5.34 16.97
C THR A 209 -0.81 -5.02 15.47
N ARG A 210 -0.26 -3.88 15.04
CA ARG A 210 -0.27 -3.45 13.65
C ARG A 210 0.46 -4.42 12.72
N ILE A 211 1.61 -4.93 13.14
CA ILE A 211 2.37 -5.95 12.38
C ILE A 211 1.52 -7.21 12.19
N LEU A 212 0.93 -7.74 13.27
CA LEU A 212 0.07 -8.93 13.21
C LEU A 212 -1.10 -8.75 12.24
N THR A 213 -1.85 -7.64 12.38
CA THR A 213 -3.00 -7.35 11.51
C THR A 213 -2.57 -7.19 10.05
N CYS A 214 -1.47 -6.47 9.80
CA CYS A 214 -0.96 -6.26 8.44
C CYS A 214 -0.54 -7.58 7.77
N LEU A 215 0.19 -8.44 8.47
CA LEU A 215 0.62 -9.74 7.94
C LEU A 215 -0.57 -10.61 7.56
N LYS A 216 -1.60 -10.64 8.42
CA LYS A 216 -2.84 -11.36 8.14
C LYS A 216 -3.57 -10.81 6.91
N LEU A 217 -3.74 -9.49 6.81
CA LEU A 217 -4.41 -8.88 5.66
C LEU A 217 -3.69 -9.19 4.34
N LEU A 218 -2.36 -9.12 4.34
CA LEU A 218 -1.54 -9.19 3.13
C LEU A 218 -1.09 -10.61 2.73
N GLY A 219 -1.75 -11.65 3.26
CA GLY A 219 -1.54 -13.04 2.82
C GLY A 219 -0.32 -13.74 3.45
N LEU A 220 0.08 -13.32 4.64
CA LEU A 220 1.16 -13.92 5.44
C LEU A 220 0.61 -14.40 6.80
N GLU A 221 -0.55 -15.03 6.79
CA GLU A 221 -1.27 -15.50 7.97
C GLU A 221 -0.43 -16.48 8.81
N ASN A 222 0.38 -17.33 8.18
CA ASN A 222 1.31 -18.25 8.85
C ASN A 222 2.39 -17.48 9.65
N TYR A 223 2.95 -16.41 9.09
CA TYR A 223 3.91 -15.54 9.79
C TYR A 223 3.24 -14.76 10.92
N ALA A 224 2.01 -14.28 10.72
CA ALA A 224 1.24 -13.61 11.78
C ALA A 224 0.97 -14.55 12.96
N GLN A 225 0.57 -15.80 12.67
CA GLN A 225 0.31 -16.83 13.66
C GLN A 225 1.59 -17.20 14.44
N ALA A 226 2.70 -17.44 13.73
CA ALA A 226 3.99 -17.75 14.37
C ALA A 226 4.48 -16.61 15.28
N LEU A 227 4.30 -15.35 14.85
CA LEU A 227 4.64 -14.19 15.69
C LEU A 227 3.75 -14.13 16.93
N PHE A 228 2.44 -14.33 16.79
CA PHE A 228 1.52 -14.33 17.92
C PHE A 228 1.85 -15.42 18.95
N GLU A 229 2.17 -16.63 18.50
CA GLU A 229 2.57 -17.73 19.40
C GLU A 229 3.84 -17.42 20.17
N CYS A 230 4.81 -16.78 19.52
CA CYS A 230 6.01 -16.27 20.18
C CYS A 230 5.66 -15.23 21.27
N LEU A 231 4.81 -14.26 20.91
CA LEU A 231 4.35 -13.22 21.84
C LEU A 231 3.54 -13.79 23.00
N GLU A 232 2.74 -14.84 22.79
CA GLU A 232 2.01 -15.52 23.86
C GLU A 232 2.97 -16.18 24.85
N LYS A 233 4.02 -16.89 24.36
CA LYS A 233 5.07 -17.47 25.22
C LYS A 233 5.75 -16.38 26.05
N ILE A 234 6.01 -15.21 25.47
CA ILE A 234 6.58 -14.05 26.17
C ILE A 234 5.61 -13.50 27.21
N TYR A 235 4.32 -13.33 26.86
CA TYR A 235 3.29 -12.83 27.76
C TYR A 235 3.10 -13.72 29.00
N LYS A 236 3.21 -15.05 28.86
CA LYS A 236 3.15 -15.98 30.00
C LYS A 236 4.24 -15.69 31.06
N GLN A 237 5.37 -15.09 30.66
CA GLN A 237 6.49 -14.76 31.54
C GLN A 237 6.47 -13.29 32.00
N GLU A 238 6.10 -12.37 31.11
CA GLU A 238 6.25 -10.91 31.31
C GLU A 238 4.88 -10.19 31.40
N GLY A 239 3.78 -10.94 31.53
CA GLY A 239 2.41 -10.43 31.39
C GLY A 239 2.04 -9.29 32.34
N LYS A 240 2.68 -9.21 33.52
CA LYS A 240 2.51 -8.07 34.45
C LYS A 240 2.99 -6.74 33.84
N LYS A 241 4.04 -6.76 33.01
CA LYS A 241 4.59 -5.57 32.35
C LYS A 241 3.83 -5.24 31.06
N ILE A 242 3.45 -6.28 30.31
CA ILE A 242 2.75 -6.12 29.04
C ILE A 242 1.30 -5.68 29.25
N GLY A 243 0.63 -6.20 30.27
CA GLY A 243 -0.78 -5.94 30.53
C GLY A 243 -1.72 -6.79 29.67
N SER A 244 -2.86 -7.18 30.24
CA SER A 244 -3.85 -8.04 29.58
C SER A 244 -4.53 -7.37 28.38
N GLU A 245 -4.65 -6.04 28.40
CA GLU A 245 -5.25 -5.28 27.30
C GLU A 245 -4.42 -5.39 26.02
N SER A 246 -3.10 -5.15 26.10
CA SER A 246 -2.19 -5.29 24.96
C SER A 246 -2.18 -6.71 24.40
N PHE A 247 -2.19 -7.71 25.27
CA PHE A 247 -2.29 -9.10 24.83
C PHE A 247 -3.63 -9.41 24.13
N ASN A 248 -4.73 -8.83 24.59
CA ASN A 248 -6.03 -8.96 23.92
C ASN A 248 -6.03 -8.31 22.53
N TYR A 249 -5.36 -7.17 22.34
CA TYR A 249 -5.17 -6.59 21.01
C TYR A 249 -4.42 -7.54 20.07
N TRP A 250 -3.33 -8.16 20.53
CA TRP A 250 -2.57 -9.14 19.73
C TRP A 250 -3.43 -10.36 19.37
N ARG A 251 -4.19 -10.88 20.33
CA ARG A 251 -5.09 -12.01 20.08
C ARG A 251 -6.18 -11.66 19.08
N ASN A 252 -6.76 -10.46 19.17
CA ASN A 252 -7.80 -10.03 18.23
C ASN A 252 -7.22 -9.75 16.83
N ALA A 253 -5.96 -9.35 16.70
CA ALA A 253 -5.32 -9.13 15.42
C ALA A 253 -5.18 -10.39 14.56
N ILE A 254 -5.12 -11.58 15.19
CA ILE A 254 -5.04 -12.86 14.48
C ILE A 254 -6.40 -13.56 14.29
N ARG A 255 -7.44 -13.14 15.02
CA ARG A 255 -8.80 -13.69 14.92
C ARG A 255 -9.46 -13.36 13.61
#